data_AF-A0A0M0KGN1-F1
#
_entry.id   AF-A0A0M0KGN1-F1
#
_cell.length_a   1.000
_cell.length_b   1.000
_cell.length_c   1.000
_cell.angle_alpha   90.00
_cell.angle_beta   90.00
_cell.angle_gamma   90.00
#
_symmetry.space_group_name_H-M   'P 1'
#
loop_
_entity.id
_entity.type
_entity.pdbx_description
1 polymer ?
#
loop_
_entity_poly.entity_id
_entity_poly.type
_entity_poly.pdbx_seq_one_letter_code
_entity_poly.pdbx_strand_id
1 'polypeptide(L)'
;MKEQLFNKSKPIPEFYSAFHQDDASYETLLGIFKRARKSPIEMMCEPGFVNEQLLGLSSYNFLRIREFSIIIDRKKIAAVYEYEIQLKFFKILL
;
A
#
# COMPACT_ATOMS: atom_id res chain seq x y z
N MET A 1 11.41 22.75 18.40
CA MET A 1 11.40 21.40 17.78
C MET A 1 11.14 20.38 18.87
N LYS A 2 10.03 19.65 18.83
CA LYS A 2 9.83 18.47 19.70
C LYS A 2 10.32 17.26 18.91
N GLU A 3 11.37 16.62 19.39
CA GLU A 3 11.81 15.32 18.86
C GLU A 3 10.67 14.33 18.96
N GLN A 4 10.37 13.65 17.85
CA GLN A 4 9.48 12.51 17.84
C GLN A 4 10.09 11.44 18.76
N LEU A 5 9.36 11.08 19.81
CA LEU A 5 9.61 9.87 20.60
C LEU A 5 9.34 8.65 19.72
N PHE A 6 10.30 8.30 18.85
CA PHE A 6 10.34 6.98 18.24
C PHE A 6 10.52 5.98 19.37
N ASN A 7 9.48 5.20 19.63
CA ASN A 7 9.60 4.05 20.51
C ASN A 7 10.56 3.04 19.85
N LYS A 8 11.83 3.08 20.26
CA LYS A 8 12.95 2.28 19.70
C LYS A 8 12.69 0.77 19.67
N SER A 9 11.65 0.30 20.37
CA SER A 9 11.25 -1.12 20.40
C SER A 9 10.38 -1.56 19.22
N LYS A 10 9.81 -0.64 18.43
CA LYS A 10 8.99 -1.02 17.27
C LYS A 10 9.87 -1.23 16.04
N PRO A 11 9.78 -2.41 15.38
CA PRO A 11 10.51 -2.63 14.15
C PRO A 11 10.06 -1.63 13.08
N ILE A 12 11.04 -0.99 12.43
CA ILE A 12 10.82 -0.09 11.30
C ILE A 12 10.36 -0.96 10.12
N PRO A 13 9.23 -0.65 9.47
CA PRO A 13 8.79 -1.40 8.31
C PRO A 13 9.76 -1.27 7.14
N GLU A 14 9.92 -2.35 6.38
CA GLU A 14 10.54 -2.28 5.06
C GLU A 14 9.61 -1.49 4.13
N PHE A 15 10.13 -0.48 3.45
CA PHE A 15 9.36 0.27 2.46
C PHE A 15 9.33 -0.49 1.13
N TYR A 16 8.14 -0.69 0.57
CA TYR A 16 7.92 -1.45 -0.65
C TYR A 16 7.17 -0.62 -1.70
N SER A 17 7.87 -0.27 -2.78
CA SER A 17 7.35 0.60 -3.85
C SER A 17 6.97 -0.13 -5.14
N ALA A 18 7.18 -1.44 -5.23
CA ALA A 18 6.95 -2.16 -6.49
C ALA A 18 5.47 -2.42 -6.81
N PHE A 19 4.52 -2.03 -5.95
CA PHE A 19 3.11 -1.95 -6.34
C PHE A 19 2.86 -0.61 -7.06
N HIS A 20 3.48 -0.42 -8.22
CA HIS A 20 3.47 0.85 -8.95
C HIS A 20 3.67 0.59 -10.44
N GLN A 21 3.10 1.46 -11.28
CA GLN A 21 3.09 1.29 -12.74
C GLN A 21 2.73 -0.15 -13.09
N ASP A 22 3.39 -0.74 -14.08
CA ASP A 22 3.08 -2.04 -14.66
C ASP A 22 3.20 -3.20 -13.68
N ASP A 23 3.91 -3.00 -12.57
CA ASP A 23 4.03 -3.98 -11.50
C ASP A 23 2.84 -3.94 -10.52
N ALA A 24 1.91 -2.98 -10.64
CA ALA A 24 0.67 -2.95 -9.87
C ALA A 24 -0.30 -4.06 -10.32
N SER A 25 -0.07 -5.26 -9.80
CA SER A 25 -0.82 -6.50 -10.10
C SER A 25 -1.28 -7.21 -8.81
N TYR A 26 -2.17 -8.19 -8.95
CA TYR A 26 -2.60 -9.01 -7.82
C TYR A 26 -1.45 -9.88 -7.31
N GLU A 27 -0.64 -10.41 -8.22
CA GLU A 27 0.53 -11.24 -7.97
C GLU A 27 1.59 -10.48 -7.17
N THR A 28 1.85 -9.22 -7.54
CA THR A 28 2.74 -8.34 -6.77
C THR A 28 2.23 -8.16 -5.35
N LEU A 29 0.92 -7.96 -5.16
CA LEU A 29 0.36 -7.84 -3.82
C LEU A 29 0.51 -9.14 -3.01
N LEU A 30 0.25 -10.31 -3.60
CA LEU A 30 0.46 -11.59 -2.92
C LEU A 30 1.94 -11.78 -2.53
N GLY A 31 2.87 -11.33 -3.38
CA GLY A 31 4.29 -11.27 -3.06
C GLY A 31 4.58 -10.41 -1.83
N ILE A 32 3.95 -9.24 -1.73
CA ILE A 32 4.05 -8.34 -0.59
C ILE A 32 3.50 -9.00 0.68
N PHE A 33 2.31 -9.61 0.61
CA PHE A 33 1.70 -10.32 1.74
C PHE A 33 2.59 -11.46 2.24
N LYS A 34 3.13 -12.27 1.33
CA LYS A 34 4.05 -13.35 1.68
C LYS A 34 5.30 -12.83 2.42
N ARG A 35 5.85 -11.68 2.01
CA ARG A 35 6.98 -11.05 2.69
C ARG A 35 6.59 -10.46 4.05
N ALA A 36 5.42 -9.83 4.12
CA ALA A 36 4.89 -9.20 5.33
C ALA A 36 4.69 -10.19 6.50
N ARG A 37 4.60 -11.50 6.22
CA ARG A 37 4.61 -12.56 7.24
C ARG A 37 5.92 -12.67 8.02
N LYS A 38 7.03 -12.16 7.49
CA LYS A 38 8.37 -12.26 8.10
C LYS A 38 8.82 -10.94 8.73
N SER A 39 8.45 -9.81 8.13
CA SER A 39 8.83 -8.47 8.57
C SER A 39 7.68 -7.50 8.32
N PRO A 40 7.53 -6.43 9.13
CA PRO A 40 6.57 -5.38 8.82
C PRO A 40 6.92 -4.71 7.49
N ILE A 41 5.91 -4.44 6.66
CA ILE A 41 6.06 -3.75 5.38
C ILE A 41 5.15 -2.53 5.35
N GLU A 42 5.68 -1.43 4.84
CA GLU A 42 4.92 -0.27 4.41
C GLU A 42 4.91 -0.24 2.88
N MET A 43 3.74 -0.49 2.29
CA MET A 43 3.57 -0.49 0.84
C MET A 43 3.05 0.87 0.38
N MET A 44 3.73 1.47 -0.60
CA MET A 44 3.21 2.65 -1.29
C MET A 44 2.16 2.25 -2.33
N CYS A 45 1.09 3.04 -2.42
CA CYS A 45 0.12 2.97 -3.50
C CYS A 45 -0.53 4.35 -3.68
N GLU A 46 -1.10 4.59 -4.86
CA GLU A 46 -1.79 5.82 -5.23
C GLU A 46 -3.20 5.53 -5.80
N PRO A 47 -4.04 4.70 -5.15
CA PRO A 47 -5.32 4.31 -5.71
C PRO A 47 -6.28 5.50 -5.77
N GLY A 48 -7.06 5.59 -6.85
CA GLY A 48 -8.06 6.66 -6.98
C GLY A 48 -8.82 6.67 -8.29
N PHE A 49 -9.92 7.42 -8.29
CA PHE A 49 -10.66 7.76 -9.50
C PHE A 49 -9.93 8.84 -10.29
N VAL A 50 -10.18 8.87 -11.60
CA VAL A 50 -9.63 9.89 -12.49
C VAL A 50 -10.70 10.95 -12.77
N ASN A 51 -10.32 12.21 -12.59
CA ASN A 51 -11.11 13.37 -12.99
C ASN A 51 -10.27 14.26 -13.94
N GLU A 52 -10.90 15.28 -14.52
CA GLU A 52 -10.24 16.20 -15.46
C GLU A 52 -9.03 16.90 -14.86
N GLN A 53 -9.11 17.29 -13.58
CA GLN A 53 -7.99 17.92 -12.88
C GLN A 53 -6.78 16.99 -12.80
N LEU A 54 -6.98 15.72 -12.42
CA LEU A 54 -5.89 14.75 -12.33
C LEU A 54 -5.29 14.43 -13.70
N LEU A 55 -6.11 14.36 -14.75
CA LEU A 55 -5.64 14.19 -16.14
C LEU A 55 -4.68 15.32 -16.57
N GLY A 56 -4.96 16.56 -16.13
CA GLY A 56 -4.10 17.70 -16.41
C GLY A 56 -2.86 17.84 -15.54
N LEU A 57 -2.80 17.14 -14.39
CA LEU A 57 -1.74 17.31 -13.38
C LEU A 57 -0.77 16.13 -13.27
N SER A 58 -1.18 14.92 -13.65
CA SER A 58 -0.36 13.73 -13.44
C SER A 58 -0.42 12.80 -14.65
N SER A 59 0.75 12.36 -15.12
CA SER A 59 0.86 11.22 -16.02
C SER A 59 0.47 9.90 -15.34
N TYR A 60 0.49 9.87 -14.00
CA TYR A 60 0.05 8.74 -13.19
C TYR A 60 -1.45 8.85 -12.90
N ASN A 61 -2.29 8.76 -13.95
CA ASN A 61 -3.74 8.95 -13.87
C ASN A 61 -4.50 7.61 -13.92
N PHE A 62 -4.62 6.98 -15.09
CA PHE A 62 -5.35 5.72 -15.28
C PHE A 62 -4.74 4.55 -14.51
N LEU A 63 -3.44 4.63 -14.20
CA LEU A 63 -2.74 3.65 -13.36
C LEU A 63 -3.33 3.59 -11.94
N ARG A 64 -3.86 4.71 -11.42
CA ARG A 64 -4.53 4.77 -10.12
C ARG A 64 -5.85 3.99 -10.09
N ILE A 65 -6.56 3.95 -11.22
CA ILE A 65 -7.78 3.14 -11.35
C ILE A 65 -7.44 1.66 -11.30
N ARG A 66 -6.35 1.25 -11.96
CA ARG A 66 -5.85 -0.13 -11.89
C ARG A 66 -5.50 -0.49 -10.45
N GLU A 67 -4.70 0.33 -9.76
CA GLU A 67 -4.39 0.08 -8.36
C GLU A 67 -5.63 -0.03 -7.48
N PHE A 68 -6.58 0.90 -7.64
CA PHE A 68 -7.83 0.93 -6.89
C PHE A 68 -8.63 -0.35 -7.13
N SER A 69 -8.85 -0.76 -8.38
CA SER A 69 -9.63 -1.96 -8.72
C SER A 69 -9.03 -3.22 -8.11
N ILE A 70 -7.70 -3.33 -8.11
CA ILE A 70 -7.01 -4.45 -7.47
C ILE A 70 -7.23 -4.34 -5.96
N ILE A 71 -6.95 -3.20 -5.31
CA ILE A 71 -7.04 -2.99 -3.84
C ILE A 71 -8.42 -3.32 -3.25
N ILE A 72 -9.50 -2.98 -3.95
CA ILE A 72 -10.86 -3.22 -3.46
C ILE A 72 -11.42 -4.60 -3.82
N ASP A 73 -10.70 -5.42 -4.59
CA ASP A 73 -11.17 -6.72 -5.05
C ASP A 73 -11.45 -7.65 -3.84
N ARG A 74 -12.60 -8.34 -3.86
CA ARG A 74 -12.98 -9.30 -2.81
C ARG A 74 -11.95 -10.41 -2.61
N LYS A 75 -11.24 -10.81 -3.67
CA LYS A 75 -10.12 -11.77 -3.60
C LYS A 75 -8.98 -11.28 -2.73
N LYS A 76 -8.80 -9.97 -2.56
CA LYS A 76 -7.81 -9.43 -1.62
C LYS A 76 -8.24 -9.58 -0.18
N ILE A 77 -9.52 -9.39 0.12
CA ILE A 77 -10.04 -9.59 1.48
C ILE A 77 -9.77 -11.03 1.90
N ALA A 78 -10.05 -12.00 1.01
CA ALA A 78 -9.72 -13.40 1.25
C ALA A 78 -8.20 -13.61 1.47
N ALA A 79 -7.35 -13.02 0.63
CA ALA A 79 -5.90 -13.14 0.76
C ALA A 79 -5.35 -12.51 2.06
N VAL A 80 -5.90 -11.40 2.53
CA VAL A 80 -5.52 -10.79 3.82
C VAL A 80 -5.74 -11.79 4.96
N TYR A 81 -6.87 -12.50 4.95
CA TYR A 81 -7.14 -13.56 5.93
C TYR A 81 -6.25 -14.78 5.75
N GLU A 82 -6.07 -15.28 4.52
CA GLU A 82 -5.25 -16.46 4.21
C GLU A 82 -3.78 -16.28 4.64
N TYR A 83 -3.23 -15.09 4.41
CA TYR A 83 -1.85 -14.76 4.76
C TYR A 83 -1.69 -14.21 6.19
N GLU A 84 -2.77 -14.20 6.98
CA GLU A 84 -2.80 -13.69 8.37
C GLU A 84 -2.24 -12.26 8.50
N ILE A 85 -2.55 -11.42 7.51
CA ILE A 85 -2.02 -10.06 7.41
C ILE A 85 -2.70 -9.15 8.44
N GLN A 86 -1.89 -8.48 9.25
CA GLN A 86 -2.34 -7.42 10.14
C GLN A 86 -2.15 -6.05 9.48
N LEU A 87 -3.25 -5.43 9.05
CA LEU A 87 -3.24 -4.05 8.59
C LEU A 87 -3.05 -3.11 9.78
N LYS A 88 -2.07 -2.21 9.67
CA LYS A 88 -1.74 -1.22 10.70
C LYS A 88 -1.87 0.18 10.12
N PHE A 89 -2.28 1.11 10.96
CA PHE A 89 -2.40 2.53 10.60
C PHE A 89 -1.39 3.34 11.41
N PHE A 90 -0.76 4.32 10.79
CA PHE A 90 -0.05 5.35 11.53
C PHE A 90 -1.08 6.24 12.23
N LYS A 91 -0.92 6.47 13.53
CA LYS A 91 -1.68 7.52 14.20
C LYS A 91 -1.16 8.86 13.67
N ILE A 92 -1.96 9.53 12.85
CA ILE A 92 -1.71 10.92 12.49
C ILE A 92 -1.95 11.74 13.76
N LEU A 93 -0.89 12.34 14.30
CA LEU A 93 -1.00 13.35 15.34
C LEU A 93 -1.28 14.68 14.62
N LEU A 94 -2.56 15.04 14.52
CA LEU A 94 -3.00 16.38 14.12
C LEU A 94 -2.96 17.32 15.33
#